data_AF-A0A329YB45-F1
#
_entry.id   AF-A0A329YB45-F1
#
_cell.length_a   1.000
_cell.length_b   1.000
_cell.length_c   1.000
_cell.angle_alpha   90.00
_cell.angle_beta   90.00
_cell.angle_gamma   90.00
#
_symmetry.space_group_name_H-M   'P 1'
#
loop_
_entity.id
_entity.type
_entity.pdbx_description
1 polymer ?
#
loop_
_entity_poly.entity_id
_entity_poly.type
_entity_poly.pdbx_seq_one_letter_code
_entity_poly.pdbx_strand_id
1 'polypeptide(L)'
;MTFQSHMSNPVRSSLARAVGSPVIRTVSLLALCAAYVQGPLTKIFDFNGALAEMDHFGLHPATFFAVAVIVFELAASSMVISGFLRWAGALALAGFTLLATFIA
;
A
#
# COMPACT_ATOMS: atom_id res chain seq x y z
N MET A 1 16.14 -31.87 42.13
CA MET A 1 15.54 -30.57 41.72
C MET A 1 16.31 -30.06 40.51
N THR A 2 15.90 -30.44 39.30
CA THR A 2 16.51 -29.98 38.05
C THR A 2 15.91 -28.64 37.66
N PHE A 3 16.74 -27.60 37.68
CA PHE A 3 16.40 -26.24 37.24
C PHE A 3 16.08 -26.28 35.74
N GLN A 4 14.81 -26.12 35.37
CA GLN A 4 14.41 -25.89 33.98
C GLN A 4 14.84 -24.47 33.58
N SER A 5 16.03 -24.36 33.01
CA SER A 5 16.49 -23.13 32.34
C SER A 5 15.64 -22.91 31.10
N HIS A 6 14.56 -22.15 31.25
CA HIS A 6 13.73 -21.65 30.16
C HIS A 6 14.58 -20.67 29.34
N MET A 7 15.36 -21.20 28.39
CA MET A 7 16.13 -20.42 27.42
C MET A 7 15.14 -19.65 26.55
N SER A 8 14.73 -18.49 27.05
CA SER A 8 13.92 -17.51 26.36
C SER A 8 14.75 -17.01 25.19
N ASN A 9 14.50 -17.56 24.00
CA ASN A 9 15.31 -17.31 22.82
C ASN A 9 15.46 -15.79 22.59
N PRO A 10 16.66 -15.20 22.79
CA PRO A 10 16.84 -13.74 22.78
C PRO A 10 16.44 -13.14 21.43
N VAL A 11 16.55 -13.93 20.35
CA VAL A 11 16.09 -13.61 18.99
C VAL A 11 14.57 -13.36 18.95
N ARG A 12 13.77 -14.19 19.64
CA ARG A 12 12.32 -13.97 19.76
C ARG A 12 11.99 -12.70 20.55
N SER A 13 12.76 -12.40 21.59
CA SER A 13 12.57 -11.18 22.39
C SER A 13 12.88 -9.91 21.60
N SER A 14 13.91 -9.95 20.74
CA SER A 14 14.32 -8.84 19.89
C SER A 14 13.34 -8.62 18.74
N LEU A 15 12.83 -9.71 18.13
CA LEU A 15 11.74 -9.63 17.14
C LEU A 15 10.46 -9.07 17.75
N ALA A 16 10.07 -9.50 18.95
CA ALA A 16 8.89 -8.96 19.63
C ALA A 16 9.03 -7.47 19.94
N ARG A 17 10.23 -7.02 20.35
CA ARG A 17 10.53 -5.60 20.60
C ARG A 17 10.58 -4.77 19.31
N ALA A 18 11.11 -5.35 18.24
CA ALA A 18 11.17 -4.73 16.92
C ALA A 18 9.77 -4.56 16.31
N VAL A 19 8.93 -5.60 16.38
CA VAL A 19 7.54 -5.56 15.91
C VAL A 19 6.68 -4.61 16.76
N GLY A 20 7.00 -4.46 18.05
CA GLY A 20 6.34 -3.49 18.94
C GLY A 20 6.73 -2.03 18.70
N SER A 21 7.78 -1.75 17.92
CA SER A 21 8.24 -0.39 17.70
C SER A 21 7.30 0.35 16.73
N PRO A 22 6.72 1.50 17.13
CA PRO A 22 5.88 2.29 16.25
C PRO A 22 6.64 2.75 15.00
N VAL A 23 7.97 2.91 15.08
CA VAL A 23 8.82 3.29 13.94
C VAL A 23 8.86 2.20 12.88
N ILE A 24 9.07 0.94 13.27
CA ILE A 24 9.11 -0.19 12.32
C ILE A 24 7.74 -0.36 11.66
N ARG A 25 6.66 -0.21 12.43
CA ARG A 25 5.30 -0.24 11.89
C ARG A 25 5.07 0.86 10.84
N THR A 26 5.56 2.07 11.09
CA THR A 26 5.44 3.19 10.13
C THR A 26 6.30 2.97 8.90
N VAL A 27 7.54 2.48 9.05
CA VAL A 27 8.43 2.17 7.92
C VAL A 27 7.86 1.05 7.05
N SER A 28 7.33 -0.02 7.65
CA SER A 28 6.68 -1.10 6.90
C SER A 28 5.45 -0.60 6.13
N LEU A 29 4.67 0.33 6.71
CA LEU A 29 3.53 0.92 6.01
C LEU A 29 3.94 1.88 4.90
N LEU A 30 5.00 2.66 5.12
CA LEU A 30 5.60 3.49 4.07
C LEU A 30 6.08 2.62 2.91
N ALA A 31 6.77 1.51 3.21
CA ALA A 31 7.24 0.58 2.18
C ALA A 31 6.07 -0.10 1.44
N LEU A 32 5.01 -0.48 2.13
CA LEU A 32 3.77 -1.01 1.52
C LEU A 32 3.06 0.04 0.66
N CYS A 33 2.99 1.30 1.11
CA CYS A 33 2.36 2.40 0.36
C CYS A 33 3.23 2.91 -0.79
N ALA A 34 4.55 2.68 -0.76
CA ALA A 34 5.46 3.21 -1.78
C ALA A 34 5.04 2.79 -3.20
N ALA A 35 4.60 1.53 -3.38
CA ALA A 35 4.09 1.04 -4.66
C ALA A 35 2.84 1.82 -5.14
N TYR A 36 1.93 2.14 -4.23
CA TYR A 36 0.69 2.90 -4.50
C TYR A 36 0.91 4.39 -4.69
N VAL A 37 2.05 4.94 -4.27
CA VAL A 37 2.44 6.32 -4.58
C VAL A 37 3.21 6.38 -5.90
N GLN A 38 4.04 5.38 -6.16
CA GLN A 38 4.84 5.30 -7.38
C GLN A 38 3.97 5.16 -8.63
N GLY A 39 2.94 4.32 -8.62
CA GLY A 39 2.02 4.11 -9.75
C GLY A 39 1.35 5.42 -10.24
N PRO A 40 0.64 6.17 -9.39
CA PRO A 40 0.05 7.46 -9.75
C PRO A 40 1.06 8.46 -10.26
N LEU A 41 2.23 8.55 -9.63
CA LEU A 41 3.28 9.47 -10.05
C LEU A 41 3.73 9.15 -11.48
N THR A 42 3.96 7.87 -11.80
CA THR A 42 4.28 7.47 -13.18
C THR A 42 3.17 7.82 -14.16
N LYS A 43 1.89 7.67 -13.79
CA LYS A 43 0.76 8.09 -14.63
C LYS A 43 0.62 9.61 -14.76
N ILE A 44 1.02 10.39 -13.77
CA ILE A 44 1.06 11.86 -13.84
C ILE A 44 2.18 12.32 -14.78
N PHE A 45 3.36 11.69 -14.70
CA PHE A 45 4.50 12.04 -15.56
C PHE A 45 4.34 11.54 -17.00
N ASP A 46 3.66 10.43 -17.21
CA ASP A 46 3.32 9.92 -18.55
C ASP A 46 1.80 9.69 -18.70
N PHE A 47 1.07 10.80 -18.71
CA PHE A 47 -0.38 10.78 -18.81
C PHE A 47 -0.87 10.25 -20.17
N ASN A 48 -0.09 10.46 -21.23
CA ASN A 48 -0.41 9.97 -22.57
C ASN A 48 -0.22 8.44 -22.67
N GLY A 49 0.85 7.89 -22.07
CA GLY A 49 1.03 6.43 -21.97
C GLY A 49 -0.10 5.77 -21.17
N ALA A 50 -0.52 6.39 -20.05
CA ALA A 50 -1.63 5.89 -19.24
C ALA A 50 -2.98 5.88 -19.99
N LEU A 51 -3.22 6.88 -20.85
CA LEU A 51 -4.40 6.94 -21.71
C LEU A 51 -4.36 5.83 -22.78
N ALA A 52 -3.20 5.57 -23.38
CA ALA A 52 -3.03 4.52 -24.39
C ALA A 52 -3.24 3.11 -23.80
N GLU A 53 -2.78 2.86 -22.58
CA GLU A 53 -3.08 1.61 -21.87
C GLU A 53 -4.58 1.46 -21.58
N MET A 54 -5.24 2.50 -21.08
CA MET A 54 -6.67 2.43 -20.76
C MET A 54 -7.56 2.29 -22.00
N ASP A 55 -7.15 2.87 -23.14
CA ASP A 55 -7.77 2.65 -24.45
C ASP A 55 -7.58 1.19 -24.90
N HIS A 56 -6.39 0.61 -24.68
CA HIS A 56 -6.12 -0.80 -24.95
C HIS A 56 -6.97 -1.75 -24.09
N PHE A 57 -7.21 -1.41 -22.83
CA PHE A 57 -8.10 -2.14 -21.92
C PHE A 57 -9.61 -1.86 -22.16
N GLY A 58 -9.96 -0.99 -23.12
CA GLY A 58 -11.35 -0.68 -23.45
C GLY A 58 -12.09 0.12 -22.37
N LEU A 59 -11.37 0.77 -21.46
CA LEU A 59 -11.95 1.60 -20.39
C LEU A 59 -12.24 3.01 -20.89
N HIS A 60 -13.43 3.21 -21.46
CA HIS A 60 -13.90 4.53 -21.88
C HIS A 60 -14.80 5.14 -20.80
N PRO A 61 -14.54 6.37 -20.34
CA PRO A 61 -13.51 7.32 -20.76
C PRO A 61 -12.17 7.12 -20.01
N ALA A 62 -11.08 6.87 -20.75
CA ALA A 62 -9.75 6.60 -20.20
C ALA A 62 -9.26 7.69 -19.24
N THR A 63 -9.52 8.96 -19.56
CA THR A 63 -9.12 10.11 -18.76
C THR A 63 -9.81 10.11 -17.39
N PHE A 64 -11.10 9.75 -17.33
CA PHE A 64 -11.85 9.73 -16.08
C PHE A 64 -11.32 8.64 -15.15
N PHE A 65 -11.12 7.43 -15.67
CA PHE A 65 -10.55 6.32 -14.89
C PHE A 65 -9.12 6.62 -14.45
N ALA A 66 -8.27 7.17 -15.31
CA ALA A 66 -6.89 7.53 -14.95
C ALA A 66 -6.85 8.53 -13.78
N VAL A 67 -7.63 9.62 -13.87
CA VAL A 67 -7.70 10.63 -12.80
C VAL A 67 -8.29 10.05 -11.52
N ALA A 68 -9.37 9.27 -11.63
CA ALA A 68 -10.02 8.66 -10.46
C ALA A 68 -9.06 7.74 -9.70
N VAL A 69 -8.28 6.90 -10.42
CA VAL A 69 -7.28 6.01 -9.82
C VAL A 69 -6.16 6.80 -9.17
N ILE A 70 -5.61 7.80 -9.86
CA ILE A 70 -4.53 8.65 -9.30
C ILE A 70 -4.97 9.32 -8.00
N VAL A 71 -6.15 9.94 -8.00
CA VAL A 71 -6.70 10.62 -6.81
C VAL A 71 -6.97 9.61 -5.69
N PHE A 72 -7.53 8.45 -6.03
CA PHE A 72 -7.84 7.41 -5.05
C PHE A 72 -6.58 6.85 -4.39
N GLU A 73 -5.57 6.46 -5.16
CA GLU A 73 -4.32 5.90 -4.66
C GLU A 73 -3.54 6.91 -3.81
N LEU A 74 -3.51 8.19 -4.22
CA LEU A 74 -2.86 9.26 -3.44
C LEU A 74 -3.63 9.58 -2.16
N ALA A 75 -4.96 9.65 -2.20
CA ALA A 75 -5.79 9.91 -1.03
C ALA A 75 -5.72 8.76 -0.02
N ALA A 76 -5.82 7.51 -0.48
CA ALA A 76 -5.73 6.32 0.35
C ALA A 76 -4.32 6.17 0.96
N SER A 77 -3.26 6.37 0.17
CA SER A 77 -1.88 6.40 0.69
C SER A 77 -1.71 7.51 1.72
N SER A 78 -2.26 8.70 1.50
CA SER A 78 -2.22 9.81 2.45
C SER A 78 -2.95 9.49 3.75
N MET A 79 -4.11 8.82 3.71
CA MET A 79 -4.81 8.33 4.91
C MET A 79 -4.00 7.27 5.68
N VAL A 80 -3.37 6.32 4.97
CA VAL A 80 -2.55 5.29 5.61
C VAL A 80 -1.31 5.90 6.28
N ILE A 81 -0.65 6.86 5.62
CA ILE A 81 0.57 7.53 6.14
C ILE A 81 0.23 8.49 7.28
N SER A 82 -0.82 9.31 7.15
CA SER A 82 -1.24 10.29 8.19
C SER A 82 -1.76 9.62 9.47
N GLY A 83 -2.08 8.32 9.43
CA GLY A 83 -2.58 7.58 10.57
C GLY A 83 -4.08 7.77 10.83
N PHE A 84 -4.73 8.69 10.11
CA PHE A 84 -6.17 8.94 10.18
C PHE A 84 -6.91 7.94 9.27
N LEU A 85 -7.79 7.11 9.84
CA LEU A 85 -8.54 6.06 9.11
C LEU A 85 -7.67 5.01 8.38
N ARG A 86 -6.50 4.66 8.96
CA ARG A 86 -5.55 3.67 8.41
C ARG A 86 -6.18 2.36 7.92
N TRP A 87 -7.20 1.87 8.63
CA TRP A 87 -7.90 0.64 8.27
C TRP A 87 -8.76 0.80 7.01
N ALA A 88 -9.43 1.94 6.86
CA ALA A 88 -10.22 2.26 5.68
C ALA A 88 -9.32 2.49 4.46
N GLY A 89 -8.20 3.21 4.62
CA GLY A 89 -7.21 3.39 3.55
C GLY A 89 -6.61 2.05 3.08
N ALA A 90 -6.26 1.16 4.00
CA ALA A 90 -5.73 -0.17 3.64
C ALA A 90 -6.78 -1.06 2.95
N LEU A 91 -8.04 -1.05 3.40
CA LEU A 91 -9.13 -1.77 2.73
C LEU A 91 -9.44 -1.20 1.35
N ALA A 92 -9.41 0.14 1.21
CA ALA A 92 -9.59 0.83 -0.05
C ALA A 92 -8.51 0.42 -1.06
N LEU A 93 -7.24 0.42 -0.65
CA LEU A 93 -6.12 -0.03 -1.49
C LEU A 93 -6.26 -1.51 -1.89
N ALA A 94 -6.58 -2.40 -0.95
CA ALA A 94 -6.77 -3.83 -1.23
C ALA A 94 -7.94 -4.08 -2.20
N GLY A 95 -9.06 -3.38 -2.01
CA GLY A 95 -10.21 -3.44 -2.92
C GLY A 95 -9.85 -2.96 -4.32
N PHE A 96 -9.08 -1.88 -4.43
CA PHE A 96 -8.56 -1.39 -5.70
C PHE A 96 -7.66 -2.41 -6.40
N THR A 97 -6.73 -3.06 -5.68
CA THR A 97 -5.89 -4.12 -6.27
C THR A 97 -6.70 -5.28 -6.82
N LEU A 98 -7.74 -5.71 -6.08
CA LEU A 98 -8.63 -6.77 -6.53
C LEU A 98 -9.35 -6.35 -7.81
N LEU A 99 -9.93 -5.16 -7.83
CA LEU A 99 -10.64 -4.63 -8.98
C LEU A 99 -9.70 -4.51 -10.20
N ALA A 100 -8.48 -4.01 -9.99
CA ALA A 100 -7.45 -3.92 -11.02
C ALA A 100 -7.05 -5.31 -11.55
N THR A 101 -6.97 -6.32 -10.69
CA THR A 101 -6.66 -7.70 -11.10
C THR A 101 -7.78 -8.33 -11.93
N PHE A 102 -9.04 -7.95 -11.69
CA PHE A 102 -10.17 -8.41 -12.51
C PHE A 102 -10.29 -7.67 -13.85
N ILE A 103 -9.73 -6.47 -13.96
CA ILE A 103 -9.76 -5.62 -15.16
C ILE A 103 -8.54 -5.85 -16.06
N ALA A 104 -7.38 -6.16 -15.47
CA ALA A 104 -6.14 -6.48 -16.17
C ALA A 104 -6.24 -7.79 -16.97
#